data_AF-A0A256YT01-F1
#
_entry.id   AF-A0A256YT01-F1
#
_cell.length_a   1.000
_cell.length_b   1.000
_cell.length_c   1.000
_cell.angle_alpha   90.00
_cell.angle_beta   90.00
_cell.angle_gamma   90.00
#
_symmetry.space_group_name_H-M   'P 1'
#
loop_
_entity.id
_entity.type
_entity.pdbx_description
1 polymer ?
#
loop_
_entity_poly.entity_id
_entity_poly.type
_entity_poly.pdbx_seq_one_letter_code
_entity_poly.pdbx_strand_id
1 'polypeptide(L)'
;MNKYFILGLCYSCGSIKPSKIPKFELITKKKEFADFVNMQLNLVLGNSKKYFKNGFYIVECKNSYFSIDKDKLPNLDTSERRRYFLAGYFEGKSSVSVKYKIIKLSGKYELLEQIKKLLELEGVNSKIYKNQKYFSLYIEGKTRCKLFKEKIDYISDKKKKLDRIVW
;
A
#
# COMPACT_ATOMS: atom_id res chain seq x y z
N MET A 1 4.94 -15.31 -0.69
CA MET A 1 4.35 -13.95 -0.67
C MET A 1 3.63 -13.73 -1.99
N ASN A 2 2.40 -13.22 -2.00
CA ASN A 2 1.56 -13.18 -3.20
C ASN A 2 1.93 -12.01 -4.14
N LYS A 3 2.00 -12.22 -5.46
CA LYS A 3 2.29 -11.18 -6.48
C LYS A 3 1.37 -9.95 -6.39
N TYR A 4 0.11 -10.12 -5.94
CA TYR A 4 -0.84 -9.01 -5.78
C TYR A 4 -0.47 -8.08 -4.62
N PHE A 5 0.20 -8.59 -3.59
CA PHE A 5 0.75 -7.76 -2.53
C PHE A 5 1.85 -6.83 -3.06
N ILE A 6 2.75 -7.36 -3.88
CA ILE A 6 3.77 -6.55 -4.56
C ILE A 6 3.14 -5.54 -5.49
N LEU A 7 2.10 -5.93 -6.24
CA LEU A 7 1.35 -5.00 -7.07
C LEU A 7 0.78 -3.84 -6.24
N GLY A 8 0.17 -4.13 -5.08
CA GLY A 8 -0.32 -3.10 -4.15
C GLY A 8 0.78 -2.15 -3.66
N LEU A 9 1.94 -2.68 -3.28
CA LEU A 9 3.12 -1.88 -2.93
C LEU A 9 3.55 -0.99 -4.10
N CYS A 10 3.63 -1.55 -5.31
CA CYS A 10 4.06 -0.79 -6.46
C CYS A 10 3.08 0.32 -6.86
N TYR A 11 1.77 0.09 -6.72
CA TYR A 11 0.74 1.12 -6.89
C TYR A 11 0.82 2.22 -5.82
N SER A 12 1.19 1.87 -4.59
CA SER A 12 1.15 2.79 -3.46
C SER A 12 2.40 3.67 -3.30
N CYS A 13 3.60 3.09 -3.42
CA CYS A 13 4.87 3.77 -3.15
C CYS A 13 5.88 3.78 -4.30
N GLY A 14 5.59 3.07 -5.40
CA GLY A 14 6.47 3.02 -6.57
C GLY A 14 6.34 4.20 -7.50
N SER A 15 7.45 4.58 -8.12
CA SER A 15 7.51 5.30 -9.39
C SER A 15 7.88 4.31 -10.49
N ILE A 16 7.21 4.37 -11.65
CA ILE A 16 7.68 3.68 -12.84
C ILE A 16 8.50 4.67 -13.65
N LYS A 17 9.76 4.32 -13.92
CA LYS A 17 10.60 5.08 -14.85
C LYS A 17 10.44 4.50 -16.26
N PRO A 18 10.13 5.33 -17.27
CA PRO A 18 10.11 4.88 -18.65
C PRO A 18 11.54 4.50 -19.08
N SER A 19 11.72 3.25 -19.48
CA SER A 19 12.96 2.77 -20.10
C SER A 19 12.63 1.52 -20.95
N LYS A 20 13.60 0.98 -21.70
CA LYS A 20 13.40 -0.22 -22.53
C LYS A 20 12.83 -1.42 -21.72
N ILE A 21 13.10 -1.48 -20.41
CA ILE A 21 12.45 -2.39 -19.47
C ILE A 21 11.94 -1.54 -18.31
N PRO A 22 10.62 -1.35 -18.13
CA PRO A 22 10.06 -0.53 -17.06
C PRO A 22 10.70 -0.85 -15.71
N LYS A 23 11.08 0.20 -14.98
CA LYS A 23 11.78 0.05 -13.70
C LYS A 23 10.89 0.57 -12.59
N PHE A 24 10.64 -0.28 -11.61
CA PHE A 24 10.08 0.16 -10.34
C PHE A 24 11.19 0.81 -9.52
N GLU A 25 10.89 1.99 -8.99
CA GLU A 25 11.75 2.72 -8.08
C GLU A 25 10.93 3.19 -6.87
N LEU A 26 11.40 2.89 -5.67
CA LEU A 26 10.94 3.47 -4.42
C LEU A 26 12.04 4.36 -3.86
N ILE A 27 11.69 5.58 -3.47
CA ILE A 27 12.59 6.50 -2.77
C ILE A 27 11.96 6.84 -1.42
N THR A 28 12.71 6.64 -0.33
CA THR A 28 12.23 6.91 1.04
C THR A 28 13.36 7.33 1.96
N LYS A 29 13.05 8.12 3.00
CA LYS A 29 13.98 8.42 4.09
C LYS A 29 14.02 7.33 5.17
N LYS A 30 13.04 6.42 5.18
CA LYS A 30 12.86 5.39 6.22
C LYS A 30 13.59 4.11 5.82
N LYS A 31 14.69 3.80 6.52
CA LYS A 31 15.51 2.61 6.26
C LYS A 31 14.70 1.33 6.37
N GLU A 32 13.94 1.19 7.45
CA GLU A 32 13.18 -0.03 7.77
C GLU A 32 12.12 -0.31 6.70
N PHE A 33 11.51 0.75 6.16
CA PHE A 33 10.55 0.62 5.07
C PHE A 33 11.23 0.24 3.75
N ALA A 34 12.41 0.79 3.44
CA ALA A 34 13.18 0.37 2.28
C ALA A 34 13.65 -1.09 2.39
N ASP A 35 14.10 -1.50 3.58
CA ASP A 35 14.51 -2.87 3.89
C ASP A 35 13.33 -3.83 3.70
N PHE A 36 12.17 -3.49 4.25
CA PHE A 36 10.93 -4.24 4.06
C PHE A 36 10.59 -4.39 2.59
N VAL A 37 10.48 -3.29 1.82
CA VAL A 37 10.10 -3.36 0.40
C VAL A 37 11.10 -4.14 -0.43
N ASN A 38 12.40 -3.97 -0.21
CA ASN A 38 13.44 -4.72 -0.91
C ASN A 38 13.38 -6.23 -0.60
N MET A 39 13.09 -6.60 0.64
CA MET A 39 12.88 -8.01 1.00
C MET A 39 11.65 -8.59 0.27
N GLN A 40 10.52 -7.87 0.30
CA GLN A 40 9.29 -8.33 -0.35
C GLN A 40 9.45 -8.49 -1.87
N LEU A 41 10.13 -7.54 -2.52
CA LEU A 41 10.42 -7.62 -3.97
C LEU A 41 11.34 -8.79 -4.31
N ASN A 42 12.43 -9.01 -3.55
CA ASN A 42 13.33 -10.14 -3.79
C ASN A 42 12.65 -11.50 -3.58
N LEU A 43 11.74 -11.62 -2.61
CA LEU A 43 10.98 -12.87 -2.40
C LEU A 43 10.06 -13.25 -3.57
N VAL A 44 9.68 -12.30 -4.43
CA VAL A 44 8.73 -12.54 -5.54
C VAL A 44 9.39 -12.43 -6.90
N LEU A 45 10.34 -11.51 -7.08
CA LEU A 45 10.96 -11.18 -8.37
C LEU A 45 12.45 -11.52 -8.42
N GLY A 46 13.10 -11.72 -7.27
CA GLY A 46 14.51 -12.14 -7.17
C GLY A 46 15.55 -11.14 -7.69
N ASN A 47 15.16 -9.93 -8.07
CA ASN A 47 16.02 -9.00 -8.81
C ASN A 47 15.93 -7.54 -8.34
N SER A 48 15.65 -7.30 -7.06
CA SER A 48 15.63 -5.95 -6.50
C SER A 48 16.94 -5.58 -5.81
N LYS A 49 17.32 -4.31 -5.94
CA LYS A 49 18.52 -3.71 -5.33
C LYS A 49 18.11 -2.58 -4.41
N LYS A 50 18.77 -2.46 -3.26
CA LYS A 50 18.63 -1.35 -2.32
C LYS A 50 19.97 -0.67 -2.12
N TYR A 51 19.99 0.65 -2.19
CA TYR A 51 21.19 1.45 -1.90
C TYR A 51 20.80 2.82 -1.32
N PHE A 52 21.78 3.52 -0.74
CA PHE A 52 21.59 4.86 -0.16
C PHE A 52 22.24 5.90 -1.05
N LYS A 53 21.51 6.96 -1.43
CA LYS A 53 21.99 8.03 -2.29
C LYS A 53 21.29 9.36 -1.94
N ASN A 54 22.06 10.44 -1.85
CA ASN A 54 21.56 11.80 -1.62
C ASN A 54 20.61 11.95 -0.39
N GLY A 55 20.87 11.21 0.69
CA GLY A 55 20.04 11.26 1.90
C GLY A 55 18.77 10.39 1.85
N PHE A 56 18.61 9.55 0.81
CA PHE A 56 17.46 8.66 0.66
C PHE A 56 17.90 7.21 0.43
N TYR A 57 17.09 6.28 0.94
CA TYR A 57 17.13 4.88 0.56
C TYR A 57 16.33 4.71 -0.73
N ILE A 58 16.97 4.07 -1.71
CA ILE A 58 16.38 3.78 -3.01
C ILE A 58 16.28 2.27 -3.16
N VAL A 59 15.10 1.78 -3.52
CA VAL A 59 14.86 0.38 -3.89
C VAL A 59 14.47 0.35 -5.36
N GLU A 60 15.18 -0.44 -6.13
CA GLU A 60 15.01 -0.55 -7.57
C GLU A 60 14.76 -1.98 -7.96
N CYS A 61 13.82 -2.20 -8.88
CA CYS A 61 13.52 -3.51 -9.42
C CYS A 61 13.26 -3.38 -10.92
N LYS A 62 13.97 -4.18 -11.73
CA LYS A 62 13.64 -4.29 -13.16
C LYS A 62 12.31 -5.03 -13.26
N ASN A 63 11.31 -4.39 -13.84
CA ASN A 63 9.94 -4.87 -13.83
C ASN A 63 9.47 -5.19 -15.25
N SER A 64 9.40 -6.47 -15.56
CA SER A 64 8.74 -7.01 -16.75
C SER A 64 7.31 -7.50 -16.48
N TYR A 65 6.85 -7.50 -15.23
CA TYR A 65 5.65 -8.23 -14.80
C TYR A 65 4.42 -7.36 -14.54
N PHE A 66 4.60 -6.08 -14.25
CA PHE A 66 3.50 -5.19 -13.89
C PHE A 66 3.48 -3.94 -14.76
N SER A 67 2.46 -3.83 -15.63
CA SER A 67 2.00 -2.54 -16.15
C SER A 67 1.23 -1.83 -15.04
N ILE A 68 1.75 -0.70 -14.55
CA ILE A 68 1.09 0.10 -13.51
C ILE A 68 0.59 1.38 -14.16
N ASP A 69 -0.73 1.49 -14.23
CA ASP A 69 -1.41 2.73 -14.48
C ASP A 69 -1.71 3.37 -13.11
N LYS A 70 -1.19 4.57 -12.84
CA LYS A 70 -1.39 5.22 -11.53
C LYS A 70 -2.77 5.85 -11.37
N ASP A 71 -3.52 5.98 -12.45
CA ASP A 71 -4.86 6.56 -12.46
C ASP A 71 -5.95 5.47 -12.47
N LYS A 72 -5.61 4.22 -12.83
CA LYS A 72 -6.54 3.09 -12.88
C LYS A 72 -6.02 1.85 -12.17
N LEU A 73 -6.78 1.35 -11.18
CA LEU A 73 -6.45 0.11 -10.48
C LEU A 73 -6.54 -1.12 -11.41
N PRO A 74 -5.74 -2.17 -11.14
CA PRO A 74 -5.78 -3.40 -11.92
C PRO A 74 -7.10 -4.15 -11.66
N ASN A 75 -7.46 -5.07 -12.56
CA ASN A 75 -8.61 -5.95 -12.33
C ASN A 75 -8.30 -6.96 -11.19
N LEU A 76 -9.15 -6.97 -10.16
CA LEU A 76 -9.03 -7.80 -8.95
C LEU A 76 -10.36 -8.54 -8.71
N ASP A 77 -10.62 -9.50 -9.58
CA ASP A 77 -11.82 -10.36 -9.67
C ASP A 77 -12.08 -11.20 -8.41
N THR A 78 -11.04 -11.74 -7.77
CA THR A 78 -11.20 -12.59 -6.57
C THR A 78 -10.95 -11.86 -5.25
N SER A 79 -11.62 -12.30 -4.18
CA SER A 79 -11.43 -11.76 -2.83
C SER A 79 -9.98 -11.89 -2.35
N GLU A 80 -9.33 -13.02 -2.64
CA GLU A 80 -7.92 -13.23 -2.31
C GLU A 80 -7.01 -12.16 -2.97
N ARG A 81 -7.21 -11.90 -4.27
CA ARG A 81 -6.43 -10.89 -5.01
C ARG A 81 -6.65 -9.49 -4.44
N ARG A 82 -7.89 -9.15 -4.12
CA ARG A 82 -8.23 -7.86 -3.49
C ARG A 82 -7.58 -7.69 -2.13
N ARG A 83 -7.66 -8.69 -1.25
CA ARG A 83 -7.05 -8.64 0.08
C ARG A 83 -5.54 -8.45 0.02
N TYR A 84 -4.84 -9.25 -0.80
CA TYR A 84 -3.40 -9.09 -0.95
C TYR A 84 -3.02 -7.74 -1.56
N PHE A 85 -3.74 -7.29 -2.60
CA PHE A 85 -3.52 -5.98 -3.19
C PHE A 85 -3.73 -4.85 -2.16
N LEU A 86 -4.84 -4.86 -1.43
CA LEU A 86 -5.14 -3.88 -0.39
C LEU A 86 -4.09 -3.89 0.72
N ALA A 87 -3.64 -5.06 1.17
CA ALA A 87 -2.59 -5.17 2.18
C ALA A 87 -1.30 -4.48 1.69
N GLY A 88 -0.86 -4.78 0.47
CA GLY A 88 0.31 -4.12 -0.13
C GLY A 88 0.13 -2.61 -0.32
N TYR A 89 -1.06 -2.19 -0.75
CA TYR A 89 -1.36 -0.79 -0.99
C TYR A 89 -1.37 0.04 0.30
N PHE A 90 -2.00 -0.49 1.35
CA PHE A 90 -2.02 0.14 2.66
C PHE A 90 -0.62 0.13 3.30
N GLU A 91 0.15 -0.94 3.15
CA GLU A 91 1.54 -0.98 3.62
C GLU A 91 2.37 0.19 3.06
N GLY A 92 2.26 0.46 1.76
CA GLY A 92 3.07 1.50 1.14
C GLY A 92 2.62 2.93 1.41
N LYS A 93 1.32 3.17 1.65
CA LYS A 93 0.77 4.54 1.63
C LYS A 93 -0.03 4.95 2.85
N SER A 94 -0.48 4.01 3.68
CA SER A 94 -1.31 4.35 4.83
C SER A 94 -0.53 4.98 5.98
N SER A 95 -1.25 5.69 6.84
CA SER A 95 -0.83 5.97 8.20
C SER A 95 -1.84 5.39 9.20
N VAL A 96 -1.36 5.02 10.37
CA VAL A 96 -2.18 4.45 11.45
C VAL A 96 -2.02 5.34 12.68
N SER A 97 -3.14 5.87 13.17
CA SER A 97 -3.20 6.66 14.40
C SER A 97 -3.91 5.89 15.50
N VAL A 98 -3.15 5.52 16.54
CA VAL A 98 -3.70 4.81 17.71
C VAL A 98 -4.64 5.72 18.50
N LYS A 99 -4.22 6.97 18.78
CA LYS A 99 -5.00 7.95 19.54
C LYS A 99 -6.40 8.17 18.95
N TYR A 100 -6.48 8.34 17.63
CA TYR A 100 -7.74 8.61 16.96
C TYR A 100 -8.45 7.35 16.46
N LYS A 101 -7.81 6.16 16.55
CA LYS A 101 -8.33 4.88 16.04
C LYS A 101 -8.67 4.96 14.55
N ILE A 102 -7.71 5.46 13.76
CA ILE A 102 -7.88 5.74 12.33
C ILE A 102 -6.76 5.07 11.53
N ILE A 103 -7.15 4.42 10.44
CA ILE A 103 -6.27 4.14 9.30
C ILE A 103 -6.58 5.15 8.20
N LYS A 104 -5.56 5.88 7.73
CA LYS A 104 -5.72 6.97 6.76
C LYS A 104 -4.89 6.72 5.50
N LEU A 105 -5.47 7.02 4.34
CA LEU A 105 -4.79 7.15 3.04
C LEU A 105 -5.05 8.53 2.46
N SER A 106 -4.04 9.17 1.86
CA SER A 106 -4.20 10.43 1.13
C SER A 106 -3.99 10.21 -0.38
N GLY A 107 -4.74 10.89 -1.24
CA GLY A 107 -4.62 10.74 -2.69
C GLY A 107 -5.59 11.58 -3.52
N LYS A 108 -5.60 11.34 -4.84
CA LYS A 108 -6.63 11.84 -5.77
C LYS A 108 -7.98 11.19 -5.44
N TYR A 109 -9.08 11.92 -5.62
CA TYR A 109 -10.42 11.45 -5.25
C TYR A 109 -10.80 10.16 -5.99
N GLU A 110 -10.54 10.11 -7.31
CA GLU A 110 -10.90 9.01 -8.20
C GLU A 110 -10.23 7.71 -7.78
N LEU A 111 -8.95 7.78 -7.38
CA LEU A 111 -8.20 6.63 -6.90
C LEU A 111 -8.69 6.18 -5.52
N LEU A 112 -9.02 7.12 -4.63
CA LEU A 112 -9.56 6.79 -3.31
C LEU A 112 -10.95 6.16 -3.40
N GLU A 113 -11.80 6.60 -4.33
CA GLU A 113 -13.09 5.96 -4.61
C GLU A 113 -12.91 4.52 -5.14
N GLN A 114 -11.93 4.27 -6.00
CA GLN A 114 -11.60 2.90 -6.43
C GLN A 114 -11.15 2.03 -5.25
N ILE A 115 -10.28 2.55 -4.37
CA ILE A 115 -9.84 1.83 -3.16
C ILE A 115 -11.01 1.60 -2.19
N LYS A 116 -11.90 2.58 -2.02
CA LYS A 116 -13.11 2.47 -1.20
C LYS A 116 -14.00 1.31 -1.67
N LYS A 117 -14.26 1.21 -2.98
CA LYS A 117 -15.03 0.10 -3.56
C LYS A 117 -14.38 -1.25 -3.29
N LEU A 118 -13.06 -1.36 -3.40
CA LEU A 118 -12.34 -2.61 -3.08
C LEU A 118 -12.48 -2.97 -1.59
N LEU A 119 -12.45 -1.98 -0.68
CA LEU A 119 -12.66 -2.21 0.74
C LEU A 119 -14.09 -2.67 1.04
N GLU A 120 -15.09 -2.06 0.40
CA GLU A 120 -16.51 -2.43 0.52
C GLU A 120 -16.77 -3.87 0.09
N LEU A 121 -16.15 -4.32 -1.02
CA LEU A 121 -16.21 -5.71 -1.48
C LEU A 121 -15.62 -6.71 -0.47
N GLU A 122 -14.73 -6.27 0.42
CA GLU A 122 -14.15 -7.07 1.50
C GLU A 122 -14.84 -6.85 2.85
N GLY A 123 -15.94 -6.09 2.88
CA GLY A 123 -16.71 -5.80 4.10
C GLY A 123 -16.07 -4.77 5.03
N VAL A 124 -15.16 -3.93 4.52
CA VAL A 124 -14.48 -2.90 5.29
C VAL A 124 -15.01 -1.51 4.91
N ASN A 125 -15.82 -0.93 5.78
CA ASN A 125 -16.38 0.40 5.54
C ASN A 125 -15.33 1.50 5.73
N SER A 126 -15.31 2.47 4.81
CA SER A 126 -14.44 3.64 4.86
C SER A 126 -15.15 4.91 4.38
N LYS A 127 -14.61 6.07 4.75
CA LYS A 127 -15.14 7.39 4.37
C LYS A 127 -14.06 8.23 3.70
N ILE A 128 -14.44 9.01 2.69
CA ILE A 128 -13.53 9.97 2.04
C ILE A 128 -13.90 11.38 2.50
N TYR A 129 -12.89 12.12 2.94
CA TYR A 129 -13.00 13.51 3.36
C TYR A 129 -12.13 14.38 2.46
N LYS A 130 -12.61 15.58 2.14
CA LYS A 130 -11.84 16.63 1.48
C LYS A 130 -11.05 17.41 2.52
N ASN A 131 -9.73 17.42 2.40
CA ASN A 131 -8.79 18.13 3.27
C ASN A 131 -8.10 19.25 2.47
N GLN A 132 -8.68 20.45 2.46
CA GLN A 132 -8.18 21.61 1.71
C GLN A 132 -7.86 21.27 0.24
N LYS A 133 -6.59 20.93 -0.06
CA LYS A 133 -6.05 20.65 -1.39
C LYS A 133 -6.00 19.16 -1.77
N TYR A 134 -6.32 18.23 -0.86
CA TYR A 134 -6.24 16.79 -1.12
C TYR A 134 -7.41 16.02 -0.51
N PHE A 135 -7.60 14.78 -0.94
CA PHE A 135 -8.61 13.89 -0.37
C PHE A 135 -7.96 12.86 0.53
N SER A 136 -8.74 12.34 1.47
CA SER A 136 -8.26 11.31 2.37
C SER A 136 -9.34 10.30 2.68
N LEU A 137 -9.00 9.02 2.55
CA LEU A 137 -9.83 7.89 2.91
C LEU A 137 -9.48 7.46 4.35
N TYR A 138 -10.51 7.27 5.15
CA TYR A 138 -10.40 6.92 6.56
C TYR A 138 -11.19 5.63 6.85
N ILE A 139 -10.55 4.72 7.59
CA ILE A 139 -11.21 3.62 8.28
C ILE A 139 -11.22 4.00 9.76
N GLU A 140 -12.39 4.37 10.27
CA GLU A 140 -12.52 5.08 11.56
C GLU A 140 -13.22 4.21 12.61
N GLY A 141 -12.63 4.17 13.80
CA GLY A 141 -13.19 3.50 14.96
C GLY A 141 -12.71 2.05 15.12
N LYS A 142 -12.75 1.57 16.37
CA LYS A 142 -12.23 0.26 16.78
C LYS A 142 -12.82 -0.89 15.95
N THR A 143 -14.14 -0.93 15.78
CA THR A 143 -14.83 -1.99 15.02
C THR A 143 -14.38 -2.05 13.56
N ARG A 144 -14.27 -0.90 12.87
CA ARG A 144 -13.85 -0.88 11.46
C ARG A 144 -12.37 -1.23 11.31
N CYS A 145 -11.52 -0.79 12.24
CA CYS A 145 -10.12 -1.18 12.27
C CYS A 145 -9.95 -2.69 12.56
N LYS A 146 -10.81 -3.28 13.40
CA LYS A 146 -10.85 -4.72 13.64
C LYS A 146 -11.22 -5.49 12.37
N LEU A 147 -12.25 -5.06 11.64
CA LEU A 147 -12.60 -5.67 10.35
C LEU A 147 -11.45 -5.56 9.34
N PHE A 148 -10.77 -4.41 9.27
CA PHE A 148 -9.57 -4.27 8.43
C PHE A 148 -8.48 -5.27 8.83
N LYS A 149 -8.23 -5.46 10.13
CA LYS A 149 -7.26 -6.45 10.64
C LYS A 149 -7.63 -7.88 10.24
N GLU A 150 -8.89 -8.25 10.36
CA GLU A 150 -9.35 -9.61 10.07
C GLU A 150 -9.33 -9.95 8.57
N LYS A 151 -9.53 -8.95 7.70
CA LYS A 151 -9.68 -9.17 6.25
C LYS A 151 -8.42 -8.88 5.45
N ILE A 152 -7.64 -7.88 5.86
CA ILE A 152 -6.52 -7.33 5.07
C ILE A 152 -5.22 -7.40 5.87
N ASP A 153 -5.23 -6.87 7.10
CA ASP A 153 -4.09 -6.76 8.03
C ASP A 153 -2.86 -6.00 7.48
N TYR A 154 -1.91 -5.75 8.36
CA TYR A 154 -0.55 -5.33 8.04
C TYR A 154 0.44 -6.47 8.31
N ILE A 155 1.58 -6.42 7.63
CA ILE A 155 2.72 -7.32 7.82
C ILE A 155 3.88 -6.57 8.51
N SER A 156 4.01 -5.26 8.28
CA SER A 156 5.07 -4.43 8.85
C SER A 156 4.78 -3.98 10.29
N ASP A 157 5.63 -3.13 10.85
CA ASP A 157 5.43 -2.51 12.17
C ASP A 157 4.11 -1.73 12.31
N LYS A 158 3.42 -1.43 11.20
CA LYS A 158 2.05 -0.90 11.24
C LYS A 158 1.07 -1.87 11.92
N LYS A 159 1.33 -3.18 11.86
CA LYS A 159 0.54 -4.20 12.56
C LYS A 159 0.47 -3.95 14.06
N LYS A 160 1.61 -3.65 14.70
CA LYS A 160 1.67 -3.32 16.14
C LYS A 160 0.80 -2.11 16.50
N LYS A 161 0.71 -1.12 15.61
CA LYS A 161 -0.18 0.04 15.81
C LYS A 161 -1.65 -0.35 15.65
N LEU A 162 -1.97 -1.17 14.67
CA LEU A 162 -3.32 -1.68 14.46
C LEU A 162 -3.78 -2.54 15.65
N ASP A 163 -2.90 -3.39 16.17
CA ASP A 163 -3.14 -4.23 17.35
C ASP A 163 -3.54 -3.39 18.56
N ARG A 164 -2.84 -2.28 18.81
CA ARG A 164 -3.18 -1.34 19.90
C ARG A 164 -4.52 -0.62 19.74
N ILE A 165 -5.05 -0.52 18.52
CA ILE A 165 -6.39 0.05 18.28
C ILE A 165 -7.48 -0.97 18.63
N VAL A 166 -7.23 -2.24 18.30
CA VAL A 166 -8.24 -3.32 18.41
C VAL A 166 -8.22 -4.02 19.77
N TRP A 167 -7.15 -3.88 20.55
CA TRP A 167 -7.10 -4.26 21.96
C TRP A 167 -8.04 -3.36 22.78
#